data_AF-B9E5N0-F1
#
_entry.id   AF-B9E5N0-F1
#
_cell.length_a   1.000
_cell.length_b   1.000
_cell.length_c   1.000
_cell.angle_alpha   90.00
_cell.angle_beta   90.00
_cell.angle_gamma   90.00
#
_symmetry.space_group_name_H-M   'P 1'
#
loop_
_entity.id
_entity.type
_entity.pdbx_description
1 polymer ?
#
loop_
_entity_poly.entity_id
_entity_poly.type
_entity_poly.pdbx_seq_one_letter_code
_entity_poly.pdbx_strand_id
1 'polypeptide(L)'
;MFKLHWIEILLRGIPESFLMLAGVCVIAKKSLPIKNYIISSISLSLCIFFIRRLPVYWGIHTLIVIVLTISLLVIQGMPLISSSYGTLCMLLILSGSEVLNILILNIFHIKTTLLYVDSIGASIKKCLLGMPSLIMVFLFILVIYHFKNKHINLSKI
;
A
#
# COMPACT_ATOMS: atom_id res chain seq x y z
N MET A 1 -13.64 -16.46 -4.88
CA MET A 1 -12.82 -16.66 -6.12
C MET A 1 -11.60 -15.73 -6.16
N PHE A 2 -10.91 -15.52 -5.04
CA PHE A 2 -9.61 -14.83 -4.97
C PHE A 2 -8.77 -15.52 -3.87
N LYS A 3 -8.36 -16.77 -4.12
CA LYS A 3 -7.47 -17.47 -3.17
C LYS A 3 -6.08 -16.85 -3.31
N LEU A 4 -5.78 -15.84 -2.50
CA LEU A 4 -4.43 -15.31 -2.35
C LEU A 4 -3.53 -16.43 -1.84
N HIS A 5 -2.48 -16.72 -2.60
CA HIS A 5 -1.48 -17.67 -2.18
C HIS A 5 -0.53 -17.02 -1.17
N TRP A 6 0.09 -17.83 -0.29
CA TRP A 6 1.01 -17.32 0.73
C TRP A 6 2.18 -16.53 0.13
N ILE A 7 2.63 -16.92 -1.07
CA ILE A 7 3.66 -16.23 -1.84
C ILE A 7 3.28 -14.76 -2.13
N GLU A 8 2.00 -14.47 -2.37
CA GLU A 8 1.56 -13.13 -2.78
C GLU A 8 1.60 -12.14 -1.60
N ILE A 9 1.39 -12.62 -0.37
CA ILE A 9 1.56 -11.81 0.84
C ILE A 9 3.02 -11.41 0.99
N LEU A 10 3.93 -12.38 0.86
CA LEU A 10 5.36 -12.18 1.06
C LEU A 10 5.93 -11.25 0.00
N LEU A 11 5.64 -11.51 -1.28
CA LEU A 11 6.20 -10.74 -2.38
C LEU A 11 5.58 -9.35 -2.51
N ARG A 12 4.28 -9.20 -2.24
CA ARG A 12 3.55 -7.96 -2.53
C ARG A 12 2.89 -7.35 -1.30
N GLY A 13 2.17 -8.16 -0.51
CA GLY A 13 1.45 -7.65 0.67
C GLY A 13 2.34 -6.97 1.71
N ILE A 14 3.50 -7.56 2.02
CA ILE A 14 4.47 -6.97 2.95
C ILE A 14 5.03 -5.66 2.37
N PRO A 15 5.65 -5.62 1.17
CA PRO A 15 6.11 -4.36 0.59
C PRO A 15 5.05 -3.26 0.49
N GLU A 16 3.81 -3.61 0.11
CA GLU A 16 2.68 -2.67 0.08
C GLU A 16 2.41 -2.05 1.45
N SER A 17 2.32 -2.88 2.50
CA SER A 17 2.06 -2.41 3.86
C SER A 17 3.17 -1.48 4.40
N PHE A 18 4.42 -1.77 4.07
CA PHE A 18 5.56 -0.92 4.40
C PHE A 18 5.45 0.44 3.70
N LEU A 19 5.25 0.46 2.38
CA LEU A 19 5.09 1.72 1.64
C LEU A 19 3.90 2.53 2.12
N MET A 20 2.78 1.86 2.44
CA MET A 20 1.60 2.51 2.98
C MET A 20 1.94 3.27 4.27
N LEU A 21 2.54 2.60 5.25
CA LEU A 21 2.89 3.21 6.53
C LEU A 21 3.98 4.28 6.39
N ALA A 22 4.97 4.07 5.52
CA ALA A 22 6.00 5.07 5.23
C ALA A 22 5.39 6.35 4.66
N GLY A 23 4.51 6.22 3.67
CA GLY A 23 3.83 7.35 3.05
C GLY A 23 2.92 8.09 4.03
N VAL A 24 2.21 7.37 4.90
CA VAL A 24 1.42 8.00 5.97
C VAL A 24 2.32 8.79 6.92
N CYS A 25 3.48 8.26 7.33
CA CYS A 25 4.44 8.98 8.17
C CYS A 25 4.93 10.28 7.50
N VAL A 26 5.24 10.24 6.20
CA VAL A 26 5.67 11.41 5.40
C VAL A 26 4.53 12.44 5.27
N ILE A 27 3.31 11.99 5.05
CA ILE A 27 2.13 12.87 4.91
C ILE A 27 1.73 13.47 6.26
N ALA A 28 1.78 12.71 7.34
CA ALA A 28 1.47 13.15 8.70
C ALA A 28 2.60 13.94 9.38
N LYS A 29 3.80 14.03 8.75
CA LYS A 29 5.02 14.64 9.32
C LYS A 29 5.39 14.08 10.69
N LYS A 30 5.09 12.80 10.94
CA LYS A 30 5.36 12.15 12.21
C LYS A 30 6.07 10.83 11.94
N SER A 31 7.21 10.66 12.58
CA SER A 31 7.98 9.43 12.52
C SER A 31 7.46 8.43 13.56
N LEU A 32 7.48 7.17 13.16
CA LEU A 32 7.31 6.04 14.08
C LEU A 32 8.70 5.50 14.43
N PRO A 33 8.92 5.00 15.66
CA PRO A 33 10.15 4.29 15.98
C PRO A 33 10.26 3.04 15.10
N ILE A 34 11.48 2.73 14.63
CA ILE A 34 11.73 1.70 13.61
C ILE A 34 11.16 0.33 14.00
N LYS A 35 11.23 -0.04 15.29
CA LYS A 35 10.68 -1.30 15.81
C LYS A 35 9.17 -1.36 15.62
N ASN A 36 8.46 -0.32 16.02
CA ASN A 36 7.01 -0.25 15.95
C ASN A 36 6.54 -0.17 14.50
N TYR A 37 7.29 0.54 13.66
CA TYR A 37 7.04 0.58 12.22
C TYR A 37 7.08 -0.83 11.60
N ILE A 38 8.17 -1.59 11.81
CA ILE A 38 8.30 -2.96 11.28
C ILE A 38 7.18 -3.87 11.79
N ILE A 39 6.90 -3.84 13.10
CA ILE A 39 5.83 -4.65 13.71
C ILE A 39 4.47 -4.28 13.12
N SER A 40 4.18 -2.98 12.97
CA SER A 40 2.91 -2.50 12.42
C SER A 40 2.72 -2.90 10.96
N SER A 41 3.77 -2.83 10.12
CA SER A 41 3.71 -3.25 8.73
C SER A 41 3.44 -4.74 8.59
N ILE A 42 4.18 -5.58 9.33
CA ILE A 42 4.00 -7.03 9.31
C ILE A 42 2.60 -7.39 9.80
N SER A 43 2.17 -6.84 10.93
CA SER A 43 0.83 -7.05 11.48
C SER A 43 -0.26 -6.63 10.49
N LEU A 44 -0.11 -5.48 9.84
CA LEU A 44 -1.05 -4.98 8.85
C LEU A 44 -1.13 -5.91 7.63
N SER A 45 0.01 -6.38 7.11
CA SER A 45 0.04 -7.32 5.97
C SER A 45 -0.67 -8.64 6.28
N LEU A 46 -0.48 -9.18 7.49
CA LEU A 46 -1.16 -10.39 7.97
C LEU A 46 -2.67 -10.15 8.10
N CYS A 47 -3.08 -9.02 8.70
CA CYS A 47 -4.49 -8.66 8.82
C CYS A 47 -5.15 -8.53 7.44
N ILE A 48 -4.50 -7.85 6.49
CA ILE A 48 -5.00 -7.69 5.11
C ILE A 48 -5.21 -9.06 4.46
N PHE A 49 -4.28 -10.00 4.67
CA PHE A 49 -4.41 -11.35 4.13
C PHE A 49 -5.64 -12.09 4.67
N PHE A 50 -5.86 -12.06 5.99
CA PHE A 50 -7.05 -12.69 6.58
C PHE A 50 -8.33 -11.99 6.13
N ILE A 51 -8.34 -10.65 6.07
CA ILE A 51 -9.49 -9.87 5.63
C ILE A 51 -9.88 -10.26 4.20
N ARG A 52 -8.90 -10.36 3.28
CA ARG A 52 -9.16 -10.72 1.88
C ARG A 52 -9.60 -12.18 1.68
N ARG A 53 -9.45 -13.05 2.69
CA ARG A 53 -9.98 -14.42 2.67
C ARG A 53 -11.44 -14.51 3.14
N LEU A 54 -11.96 -13.48 3.80
CA LEU A 54 -13.37 -13.45 4.19
C LEU A 54 -14.26 -13.41 2.94
N PRO A 55 -15.43 -14.06 2.94
CA PRO A 55 -16.38 -14.05 1.83
C PRO A 55 -17.19 -12.73 1.83
N VAL A 56 -16.51 -11.60 1.62
CA VAL A 56 -17.14 -10.27 1.62
C VAL A 56 -17.11 -9.71 0.19
N TYR A 57 -18.03 -8.79 -0.11
CA TYR A 57 -18.03 -8.09 -1.38
C TYR A 57 -16.75 -7.28 -1.59
N TRP A 58 -16.31 -7.24 -2.83
CA TRP A 58 -15.17 -6.45 -3.27
C TRP A 58 -15.40 -4.97 -2.93
N GLY A 59 -14.43 -4.31 -2.31
CA GLY A 59 -14.56 -2.94 -1.79
C GLY A 59 -14.89 -2.85 -0.29
N ILE A 60 -15.60 -3.82 0.30
CA ILE A 60 -15.79 -3.80 1.77
C ILE A 60 -14.47 -4.14 2.47
N HIS A 61 -13.66 -5.03 1.88
CA HIS A 61 -12.33 -5.33 2.37
C HIS A 61 -11.44 -4.09 2.48
N THR A 62 -11.52 -3.15 1.52
CA THR A 62 -10.69 -1.94 1.56
C THR A 62 -11.13 -1.01 2.69
N LEU A 63 -12.43 -0.87 2.93
CA LEU A 63 -12.96 -0.12 4.08
C LEU A 63 -12.47 -0.70 5.42
N ILE A 64 -12.53 -2.03 5.59
CA ILE A 64 -12.02 -2.68 6.81
C ILE A 64 -10.52 -2.42 6.98
N VAL A 65 -9.75 -2.52 5.89
CA VAL A 65 -8.30 -2.24 5.92
C VAL A 65 -8.00 -0.78 6.27
N ILE A 66 -8.79 0.18 5.80
CA ILE A 66 -8.65 1.60 6.16
C ILE A 66 -8.81 1.78 7.66
N VAL A 67 -9.92 1.29 8.22
CA VAL A 67 -10.21 1.39 9.66
C VAL A 67 -9.11 0.73 10.48
N LEU A 68 -8.67 -0.45 10.06
CA LEU A 68 -7.60 -1.18 10.73
C LEU A 68 -6.27 -0.41 10.69
N THR A 69 -5.91 0.17 9.54
CA THR A 69 -4.68 0.96 9.39
C THR A 69 -4.72 2.20 10.29
N ILE A 70 -5.84 2.93 10.32
CA ILE A 70 -6.00 4.10 11.19
C ILE A 70 -5.88 3.69 12.67
N SER A 71 -6.55 2.61 13.07
CA SER A 71 -6.53 2.13 14.45
C SER A 71 -5.12 1.75 14.91
N LEU A 72 -4.35 1.04 14.06
CA LEU A 72 -2.96 0.69 14.35
C LEU A 72 -2.10 1.94 14.54
N LEU A 73 -2.24 2.93 13.68
CA LEU A 73 -1.46 4.17 13.79
C LEU A 73 -1.80 4.98 15.04
N VAL A 74 -3.07 5.00 15.44
CA VAL A 74 -3.52 5.68 16.67
C VAL A 74 -2.98 4.98 17.92
N ILE A 75 -2.98 3.64 17.95
CA ILE A 75 -2.37 2.86 19.04
C ILE A 75 -0.87 3.16 19.16
N GLN A 76 -0.20 3.39 18.04
CA GLN A 76 1.21 3.81 18.00
C GLN A 76 1.44 5.28 18.39
N GLY A 77 0.38 6.00 18.78
CA GLY A 77 0.43 7.37 19.27
C GLY A 77 0.34 8.45 18.19
N MET A 78 -0.05 8.13 16.95
CA MET A 78 -0.34 9.14 15.93
C MET A 78 -1.71 9.81 16.17
N PRO A 79 -1.85 11.13 15.96
CA PRO A 79 -3.14 11.79 16.08
C PRO A 79 -4.15 11.22 15.08
N LEU A 80 -5.38 10.96 15.53
CA LEU A 80 -6.45 10.36 14.71
C LEU A 80 -6.66 11.09 13.38
N ILE A 81 -6.72 12.42 13.42
CA ILE A 81 -6.91 13.27 12.24
C ILE A 81 -5.74 13.11 11.27
N SER A 82 -4.51 13.07 11.78
CA SER A 82 -3.30 12.87 10.94
C SER A 82 -3.24 11.49 10.30
N SER A 83 -3.63 10.47 11.06
CA SER A 83 -3.71 9.10 10.56
C SER A 83 -4.82 8.94 9.51
N SER A 84 -5.96 9.61 9.66
CA SER A 84 -7.08 9.48 8.72
C SER A 84 -6.78 10.10 7.35
N TYR A 85 -6.38 11.38 7.28
CA TYR A 85 -6.07 11.98 5.97
C TYR A 85 -4.85 11.33 5.32
N GLY A 86 -3.85 10.92 6.12
CA GLY A 86 -2.66 10.26 5.62
C GLY A 86 -2.96 8.91 4.98
N THR A 87 -3.77 8.08 5.64
CA THR A 87 -4.16 6.76 5.12
C THR A 87 -5.02 6.87 3.88
N LEU A 88 -6.00 7.77 3.86
CA LEU A 88 -6.83 8.01 2.68
C LEU A 88 -6.01 8.49 1.48
N CYS A 89 -5.10 9.44 1.70
CA CYS A 89 -4.23 9.96 0.65
C CYS A 89 -3.31 8.87 0.07
N MET A 90 -2.71 8.04 0.94
CA MET A 90 -1.89 6.91 0.48
C MET A 90 -2.70 5.85 -0.27
N LEU A 91 -3.95 5.61 0.11
CA LEU A 91 -4.81 4.67 -0.60
C LEU A 91 -5.16 5.17 -2.00
N LEU A 92 -5.37 6.47 -2.16
CA LEU A 92 -5.55 7.09 -3.48
C LEU A 92 -4.30 6.98 -4.35
N ILE A 93 -3.11 7.21 -3.78
CA ILE A 93 -1.84 7.06 -4.50
C ILE A 93 -1.63 5.60 -4.93
N LEU A 94 -1.87 4.65 -4.02
CA LEU A 94 -1.72 3.22 -4.30
C LEU A 94 -2.70 2.76 -5.38
N SER A 95 -4.00 3.04 -5.23
CA SER A 95 -5.00 2.68 -6.23
C SER A 95 -4.76 3.35 -7.58
N GLY A 96 -4.40 4.64 -7.58
CA GLY A 96 -4.00 5.35 -8.79
C GLY A 96 -2.80 4.72 -9.49
N SER A 97 -1.79 4.28 -8.73
CA SER A 97 -0.61 3.59 -9.28
C SER A 97 -0.96 2.23 -9.90
N GLU A 98 -1.93 1.49 -9.32
CA GLU A 98 -2.39 0.23 -9.89
C GLU A 98 -3.14 0.44 -11.21
N VAL A 99 -4.01 1.45 -11.27
CA VAL A 99 -4.73 1.82 -12.50
C VAL A 99 -3.73 2.23 -13.58
N LEU A 100 -2.74 3.07 -13.26
CA LEU A 100 -1.70 3.47 -14.20
C LEU A 100 -0.89 2.25 -14.68
N ASN A 101 -0.56 1.33 -13.80
CA ASN A 101 0.16 0.11 -14.16
C ASN A 101 -0.65 -0.76 -15.14
N ILE A 102 -1.96 -0.93 -14.90
CA ILE A 102 -2.84 -1.65 -15.83
C ILE A 102 -2.90 -0.94 -17.19
N LEU A 103 -2.97 0.39 -17.22
CA LEU A 103 -2.95 1.17 -18.45
C LEU A 103 -1.64 0.98 -19.23
N ILE A 104 -0.49 1.01 -18.55
CA ILE A 104 0.81 0.75 -19.15
C ILE A 104 0.85 -0.65 -19.76
N LEU A 105 0.45 -1.68 -19.00
CA LEU A 105 0.42 -3.06 -19.48
C LEU A 105 -0.50 -3.24 -20.70
N ASN A 106 -1.60 -2.50 -20.75
CA ASN A 106 -2.53 -2.52 -21.89
C ASN A 106 -1.90 -1.88 -23.14
N ILE A 107 -1.17 -0.78 -23.00
CA ILE A 107 -0.42 -0.13 -24.10
C ILE A 107 0.62 -1.09 -24.69
N PHE A 108 1.27 -1.89 -23.84
CA PHE A 108 2.25 -2.90 -24.28
C PHE A 108 1.61 -4.20 -24.79
N HIS A 109 0.28 -4.27 -24.95
CA HIS A 109 -0.46 -5.43 -25.42
C HIS A 109 -0.19 -6.73 -24.63
N ILE A 110 0.20 -6.61 -23.36
CA ILE A 110 0.42 -7.78 -22.49
C ILE A 110 -0.96 -8.30 -22.06
N LYS A 111 -1.35 -9.47 -22.59
CA LYS A 111 -2.63 -10.11 -22.25
C LYS A 111 -2.73 -10.37 -20.74
N THR A 112 -3.56 -9.57 -20.06
CA THR A 112 -3.93 -9.72 -18.65
C THR A 112 -4.84 -10.94 -18.39
N THR A 113 -5.22 -11.69 -19.43
CA THR A 113 -6.04 -12.90 -19.31
C THR A 113 -5.37 -14.06 -18.57
N LEU A 114 -4.04 -14.02 -18.38
CA LEU A 114 -3.30 -14.98 -17.54
C LEU A 114 -3.60 -14.84 -16.02
N LEU A 115 -4.38 -13.83 -15.62
CA LEU A 115 -4.75 -13.57 -14.23
C LEU A 115 -5.81 -14.56 -13.67
N TYR A 116 -6.41 -15.43 -14.48
CA TYR A 116 -7.49 -16.32 -14.05
C TYR A 116 -7.10 -17.79 -13.87
N VAL A 117 -5.84 -18.16 -14.11
CA VAL A 117 -5.36 -19.53 -13.91
C VAL A 117 -4.85 -19.68 -12.48
N ASP A 118 -5.52 -20.53 -11.69
CA ASP A 118 -5.11 -20.91 -10.33
C ASP A 118 -3.85 -21.81 -10.37
N SER A 119 -2.69 -21.21 -10.65
CA SER A 119 -1.40 -21.89 -10.59
C SER A 119 -0.38 -20.99 -9.89
N ILE A 120 0.56 -21.62 -9.17
CA ILE A 120 1.64 -20.93 -8.45
C ILE A 120 2.44 -20.01 -9.40
N GLY A 121 2.68 -20.48 -10.63
CA GLY A 121 3.36 -19.68 -11.66
C GLY A 121 2.56 -18.46 -12.11
N ALA A 122 1.23 -18.53 -12.15
CA ALA A 122 0.38 -17.38 -12.47
C ALA A 122 0.31 -16.36 -11.31
N SER A 123 0.32 -16.82 -10.05
CA SER A 123 0.45 -15.96 -8.86
C SER A 123 1.76 -15.19 -8.82
N ILE A 124 2.88 -15.82 -9.20
CA ILE A 124 4.17 -15.14 -9.27
C ILE A 124 4.16 -14.10 -10.40
N LYS A 125 3.62 -14.43 -11.58
CA LYS A 125 3.45 -13.47 -12.69
C LYS A 125 2.57 -12.28 -12.28
N LYS A 126 1.50 -12.51 -11.50
CA LYS A 126 0.66 -11.44 -10.91
C LYS A 126 1.46 -10.49 -10.04
N CYS A 127 2.27 -11.02 -9.13
CA CYS A 127 3.13 -10.20 -8.28
C CYS A 127 4.15 -9.41 -9.11
N LEU A 128 4.79 -10.05 -10.08
CA LEU A 128 5.80 -9.43 -10.94
C LEU A 128 5.22 -8.29 -11.78
N LEU A 129 4.05 -8.50 -12.38
CA LEU A 129 3.32 -7.47 -13.13
C LEU A 129 2.79 -6.35 -12.22
N GLY A 130 2.63 -6.60 -10.92
CA GLY A 130 2.28 -5.60 -9.91
C GLY A 130 3.47 -4.86 -9.27
N MET A 131 4.71 -5.25 -9.57
CA MET A 131 5.90 -4.55 -9.07
C MET A 131 6.03 -3.11 -9.57
N PRO A 132 5.71 -2.78 -10.84
CA PRO A 132 5.82 -1.41 -11.32
C PRO A 132 4.95 -0.42 -10.53
N SER A 133 3.75 -0.82 -10.09
CA SER A 133 2.92 0.06 -9.24
C SER A 133 3.57 0.36 -7.90
N LEU A 134 4.24 -0.61 -7.27
CA LEU A 134 4.99 -0.39 -6.02
C LEU A 134 6.12 0.63 -6.20
N ILE A 135 6.86 0.53 -7.31
CA ILE A 135 7.92 1.48 -7.66
C ILE A 135 7.33 2.88 -7.83
N MET A 136 6.18 3.00 -8.51
CA MET A 136 5.50 4.29 -8.67
C MET A 136 5.08 4.89 -7.33
N VAL A 137 4.51 4.10 -6.41
CA VAL A 137 4.17 4.58 -5.06
C VAL A 137 5.40 5.06 -4.31
N PHE A 138 6.50 4.30 -4.37
CA PHE A 138 7.76 4.72 -3.75
C PHE A 138 8.28 6.05 -4.30
N LEU A 139 8.22 6.24 -5.62
CA LEU A 139 8.56 7.52 -6.26
C LEU A 139 7.64 8.66 -5.80
N PHE A 140 6.34 8.43 -5.72
CA PHE A 140 5.40 9.44 -5.20
C PHE A 140 5.73 9.84 -3.75
N ILE A 141 6.06 8.88 -2.89
CA ILE A 141 6.47 9.17 -1.51
C ILE A 141 7.73 10.04 -1.49
N LEU A 142 8.74 9.74 -2.31
CA LEU A 142 9.97 10.54 -2.41
C LEU A 142 9.69 11.97 -2.89
N VAL A 143 8.84 12.13 -3.90
CA VAL A 143 8.43 13.45 -4.39
C VAL A 143 7.77 14.25 -3.27
N ILE A 144 6.78 13.67 -2.57
CA ILE A 144 6.09 14.34 -1.45
C ILE A 144 7.09 14.71 -0.34
N TYR A 145 8.02 13.83 -0.02
CA TYR A 145 9.06 14.08 0.97
C TYR A 145 9.94 15.28 0.57
N HIS A 146 10.43 15.32 -0.67
CA HIS A 146 11.26 16.42 -1.18
C HIS A 146 10.52 17.76 -1.20
N PHE A 147 9.27 17.79 -1.67
CA PHE A 147 8.46 19.02 -1.70
C PHE A 147 8.24 19.57 -0.28
N LYS A 148 7.98 18.68 0.69
CA LYS A 148 7.80 19.09 2.09
C LYS A 148 9.09 19.58 2.75
N ASN A 149 10.22 18.92 2.51
CA ASN A 149 11.51 19.36 3.07
C ASN A 149 11.96 20.70 2.47
N LYS A 150 11.70 20.93 1.17
CA LYS A 150 11.99 22.21 0.51
C LYS A 150 11.20 23.38 1.13
N HIS A 151 9.96 23.13 1.54
CA HIS A 151 9.11 24.15 2.16
C HIS A 151 9.55 24.54 3.58
N ILE A 152 10.23 23.64 4.31
CA ILE A 152 10.79 23.91 5.64
C ILE A 152 12.06 24.78 5.56
N ASN A 153 12.84 24.64 4.48
CA ASN A 153 14.01 25.50 4.25
C ASN A 153 13.62 26.89 3.72
N LEU A 154 12.54 27.02 2.95
CA LEU A 154 12.07 28.35 2.51
C LEU A 154 11.41 29.17 3.63
N SER A 155 10.80 28.54 4.64
CA SER A 155 10.18 29.27 5.76
C SER A 155 11.18 29.72 6.84
N LYS A 156 12.49 29.52 6.61
CA LYS A 156 13.58 29.90 7.51
C LYS A 156 14.52 30.97 6.90
N ILE A 157 14.19 31.45 5.70
CA ILE A 157 14.89 32.55 4.99
C ILE A 157 13.97 33.76 5.07
#